data_AF-A0A3L7UZJ7-F1
#
_entry.id   AF-A0A3L7UZJ7-F1
#
_cell.length_a   1.000
_cell.length_b   1.000
_cell.length_c   1.000
_cell.angle_alpha   90.00
_cell.angle_beta   90.00
_cell.angle_gamma   90.00
#
_symmetry.space_group_name_H-M   'P 1'
#
loop_
_entity.id
_entity.type
_entity.pdbx_description
1 polymer ?
#
loop_
_entity_poly.entity_id
_entity_poly.type
_entity_poly.pdbx_seq_one_letter_code
_entity_poly.pdbx_strand_id
1 'polypeptide(L)'
;MVKTIKDLEIRKAHIRRHLERVMGPLPFMACVAEDDEDFAAAGVREVMDSAGAVYSLFSAETELRSVTATVPHSFPQRSRDAASEFLKTKLLRVED
;
A
#
# COMPACT_ATOMS: atom_id res chain seq x y z
N MET A 1 4.67 -6.76 -34.46
CA MET A 1 4.67 -5.43 -35.11
C MET A 1 3.34 -4.75 -34.78
N VAL A 2 3.32 -3.45 -34.47
CA VAL A 2 2.08 -2.67 -34.26
C VAL A 2 1.43 -2.48 -35.63
N LYS A 3 0.15 -2.86 -35.80
CA LYS A 3 -0.56 -2.74 -37.09
C LYS A 3 -1.68 -1.70 -37.03
N THR A 4 -2.20 -1.42 -35.84
CA THR A 4 -3.32 -0.50 -35.62
C THR A 4 -3.09 0.42 -34.42
N ILE A 5 -3.88 1.49 -34.30
CA ILE A 5 -3.92 2.35 -33.10
C ILE A 5 -4.30 1.52 -31.87
N LYS A 6 -5.23 0.57 -32.01
CA LYS A 6 -5.65 -0.31 -30.93
C LYS A 6 -4.48 -1.16 -30.40
N ASP A 7 -3.62 -1.66 -31.29
CA ASP A 7 -2.42 -2.41 -30.89
C ASP A 7 -1.43 -1.53 -30.11
N LEU A 8 -1.32 -0.25 -30.48
CA LEU A 8 -0.45 0.70 -29.78
C LEU A 8 -0.94 0.98 -28.37
N GLU A 9 -2.25 1.20 -28.20
CA GLU A 9 -2.84 1.47 -26.87
C GLU A 9 -2.70 0.27 -25.93
N ILE A 10 -2.89 -0.96 -26.41
CA ILE A 10 -2.65 -2.18 -25.64
C ILE A 10 -1.18 -2.23 -25.16
N ARG A 11 -0.23 -1.93 -26.05
CA ARG A 11 1.20 -1.96 -25.69
C ARG A 11 1.57 -0.85 -24.71
N LYS A 12 1.06 0.37 -24.88
CA LYS A 12 1.28 1.47 -23.94
C LYS A 12 0.74 1.11 -22.56
N ALA A 13 -0.46 0.56 -22.49
CA ALA A 13 -1.04 0.11 -21.23
C ALA A 13 -0.18 -0.98 -20.57
N HIS A 14 0.32 -1.94 -21.36
CA HIS A 14 1.19 -3.01 -20.85
C HIS A 14 2.53 -2.46 -20.32
N ILE A 15 3.19 -1.57 -21.08
CA ILE A 15 4.45 -0.93 -20.66
C ILE A 15 4.24 -0.10 -19.40
N ARG A 16 3.20 0.74 -19.37
CA ARG A 16 2.87 1.57 -18.22
C ARG A 16 2.67 0.72 -16.97
N ARG A 17 1.83 -0.32 -17.05
CA ARG A 17 1.56 -1.24 -15.93
C ARG A 17 2.84 -1.85 -15.36
N HIS A 18 3.77 -2.28 -16.22
CA HIS A 18 5.03 -2.87 -15.76
C HIS A 18 5.99 -1.84 -15.17
N LEU A 19 6.04 -0.63 -15.75
CA LEU A 19 6.81 0.48 -15.19
C LEU A 19 6.29 0.90 -13.82
N GLU A 20 4.97 1.01 -13.65
CA GLU A 20 4.31 1.27 -12.37
C GLU A 20 4.66 0.19 -11.34
N ARG A 21 4.68 -1.09 -11.74
CA ARG A 21 5.01 -2.19 -10.84
C ARG A 21 6.49 -2.24 -10.43
N VAL A 22 7.41 -1.78 -11.29
CA VAL A 22 8.86 -1.82 -11.03
C VAL A 22 9.36 -0.57 -10.32
N MET A 23 8.79 0.60 -10.67
CA MET A 23 9.23 1.90 -10.14
C MET A 23 8.30 2.44 -9.05
N GLY A 24 7.11 1.86 -8.87
CA GLY A 24 6.17 2.25 -7.83
C GLY A 24 6.67 1.93 -6.43
N PRO A 25 6.02 2.51 -5.41
CA PRO A 25 6.40 2.32 -4.02
C PRO A 25 6.20 0.85 -3.59
N LEU A 26 7.04 0.41 -2.65
CA LEU A 26 6.88 -0.90 -2.01
C LEU A 26 5.62 -0.92 -1.12
N PRO A 27 5.01 -2.09 -0.89
CA PRO A 27 3.88 -2.20 0.02
C PRO A 27 4.24 -1.73 1.44
N PHE A 28 3.40 -0.90 2.03
CA PHE A 28 3.56 -0.34 3.37
C PHE A 28 2.26 -0.41 4.17
N MET A 29 2.36 -0.80 5.44
CA MET A 29 1.24 -0.78 6.37
C MET A 29 1.63 -0.16 7.71
N ALA A 30 0.81 0.77 8.19
CA ALA A 30 0.92 1.36 9.53
C ALA A 30 -0.06 0.71 10.51
N CYS A 31 0.42 0.36 11.71
CA CYS A 31 -0.41 0.01 12.85
C CYS A 31 -0.42 1.18 13.83
N VAL A 32 -1.60 1.76 14.08
CA VAL A 32 -1.74 3.00 14.84
C VAL A 32 -2.51 2.74 16.13
N ALA A 33 -1.94 3.14 17.26
CA ALA A 33 -2.63 3.22 18.54
C ALA A 33 -3.15 4.66 18.73
N GLU A 34 -4.44 4.84 18.99
CA GLU A 34 -5.05 6.19 19.11
C GLU A 34 -4.69 6.89 20.41
N ASP A 35 -4.55 6.14 21.49
CA ASP A 35 -4.30 6.67 22.84
C ASP A 35 -2.82 6.51 23.23
N ASP A 36 -1.93 6.53 22.24
CA ASP A 36 -0.49 6.41 22.41
C ASP A 36 0.09 7.74 22.90
N GLU A 37 0.68 7.72 24.10
CA GLU A 37 1.30 8.92 24.71
C GLU A 37 2.69 9.23 24.12
N ASP A 38 3.35 8.23 23.51
CA ASP A 38 4.68 8.38 22.91
C ASP A 38 4.58 8.85 21.44
N PHE A 39 3.51 8.49 20.73
CA PHE A 39 3.33 8.78 19.30
C PHE A 39 1.95 9.33 18.95
N ALA A 40 1.89 10.52 18.36
CA ALA A 40 0.63 11.11 17.93
C ALA A 40 0.05 10.41 16.69
N ALA A 41 -1.10 9.75 16.86
CA ALA A 41 -1.86 9.14 15.76
C ALA A 41 -2.22 10.14 14.64
N ALA A 42 -2.38 11.43 14.97
CA ALA A 42 -2.63 12.49 13.99
C ALA A 42 -1.48 12.61 12.97
N GLY A 43 -0.23 12.62 13.44
CA GLY A 43 0.94 12.70 12.55
C GLY A 43 1.05 11.50 11.62
N VAL A 44 0.67 10.30 12.10
CA VAL A 44 0.62 9.11 11.22
C VAL A 44 -0.40 9.29 10.11
N ARG A 45 -1.60 9.81 10.40
CA ARG A 45 -2.63 10.07 9.37
C ARG A 45 -2.13 11.06 8.32
N GLU A 46 -1.50 12.16 8.74
CA GLU A 46 -0.94 13.16 7.82
C GLU A 46 0.11 12.56 6.87
N VAL A 47 0.98 11.69 7.40
CA VAL A 47 1.97 10.96 6.59
C VAL A 47 1.29 9.99 5.63
N MET A 48 0.27 9.26 6.08
CA MET A 48 -0.48 8.33 5.23
C MET A 48 -1.21 9.05 4.09
N ASP A 49 -1.82 10.21 4.35
CA ASP A 49 -2.49 11.02 3.33
C ASP A 49 -1.47 11.55 2.30
N SER A 50 -0.33 12.06 2.78
CA SER A 50 0.76 12.53 1.92
C SER A 50 1.34 11.41 1.07
N ALA A 51 1.56 10.23 1.65
CA ALA A 51 2.02 9.05 0.94
C ALA A 51 0.97 8.58 -0.08
N GLY A 52 -0.33 8.65 0.26
CA GLY A 52 -1.43 8.28 -0.63
C GLY A 52 -1.37 8.96 -2.00
N ALA A 53 -0.97 10.24 -2.05
CA ALA A 53 -0.78 10.96 -3.31
C ALA A 53 0.32 10.34 -4.19
N VAL A 54 1.43 9.89 -3.59
CA VAL A 54 2.51 9.21 -4.31
C VAL A 54 2.05 7.83 -4.80
N TYR A 55 1.37 7.05 -3.95
CA TYR A 55 0.89 5.72 -4.34
C TYR A 55 -0.16 5.80 -5.47
N SER A 56 -1.00 6.84 -5.47
CA SER A 56 -1.99 7.08 -6.53
C SER A 56 -1.34 7.38 -7.89
N LEU A 57 -0.19 8.05 -7.91
CA LEU A 57 0.57 8.31 -9.14
C LEU A 57 0.96 7.01 -9.87
N PHE A 58 1.15 5.92 -9.11
CA PHE A 58 1.58 4.63 -9.62
C PHE A 58 0.46 3.58 -9.66
N SER A 59 -0.81 3.98 -9.50
CA SER A 59 -1.95 3.05 -9.40
C SER A 59 -1.73 1.96 -8.33
N ALA A 60 -1.10 2.33 -7.22
CA ALA A 60 -0.62 1.43 -6.17
C ALA A 60 -1.38 1.60 -4.85
N GLU A 61 -2.58 2.16 -4.83
CA GLU A 61 -3.31 2.53 -3.61
C GLU A 61 -3.52 1.33 -2.66
N THR A 62 -3.69 0.12 -3.21
CA THR A 62 -3.82 -1.12 -2.41
C THR A 62 -2.51 -1.59 -1.76
N GLU A 63 -1.39 -0.95 -2.07
CA GLU A 63 -0.09 -1.17 -1.47
C GLU A 63 0.13 -0.31 -0.22
N LEU A 64 -0.76 0.65 0.07
CA LEU A 64 -0.71 1.48 1.27
C LEU A 64 -1.92 1.21 2.17
N ARG A 65 -1.70 0.81 3.42
CA ARG A 65 -2.78 0.52 4.38
C ARG A 65 -2.49 1.08 5.76
N SER A 66 -3.51 1.45 6.51
CA SER A 66 -3.42 1.61 7.97
C SER A 66 -4.44 0.74 8.68
N VAL A 67 -4.11 0.33 9.90
CA VAL A 67 -5.06 -0.21 10.87
C VAL A 67 -4.92 0.57 12.15
N THR A 68 -6.05 0.88 12.77
CA THR A 68 -6.09 1.70 13.97
C THR A 68 -6.82 0.99 15.09
N ALA A 69 -6.34 1.18 16.32
CA ALA A 69 -6.95 0.66 17.53
C ALA A 69 -6.94 1.72 18.64
N THR A 70 -8.06 1.85 19.36
CA THR A 70 -8.18 2.70 20.55
C THR A 70 -7.60 1.97 21.75
N VAL A 71 -6.28 2.06 21.87
CA VAL A 71 -5.45 1.45 22.91
C VAL A 71 -4.25 2.37 23.19
N PRO A 72 -3.60 2.24 24.36
CA PRO A 72 -2.27 2.82 24.61
C PRO A 72 -1.20 2.24 23.69
N HIS A 73 0.08 2.56 23.93
CA HIS A 73 1.23 2.05 23.17
C HIS A 73 1.33 0.52 23.13
N SER A 74 0.57 -0.12 22.24
CA SER A 74 0.38 -1.56 22.17
C SER A 74 -0.12 -2.01 20.79
N PHE A 75 0.17 -3.26 20.44
CA PHE A 75 -0.31 -3.89 19.21
C PHE A 75 -1.30 -5.01 19.53
N PRO A 76 -2.61 -4.73 19.66
CA PRO A 76 -3.61 -5.73 20.01
C PRO A 76 -3.73 -6.81 18.92
N GLN A 77 -4.37 -7.94 19.26
CA GLN A 77 -4.46 -9.09 18.35
C GLN A 77 -4.99 -8.72 16.96
N ARG A 78 -6.03 -7.88 16.89
CA ARG A 78 -6.58 -7.37 15.62
C ARG A 78 -5.54 -6.68 14.73
N SER A 79 -4.65 -5.86 15.31
CA SER A 79 -3.60 -5.18 14.55
C SER A 79 -2.54 -6.16 14.07
N ARG A 80 -2.18 -7.16 14.89
CA ARG A 80 -1.25 -8.25 14.53
C ARG A 80 -1.80 -9.13 13.42
N ASP A 81 -3.10 -9.46 13.47
CA ASP A 81 -3.78 -10.25 12.45
C ASP A 81 -3.81 -9.50 11.12
N ALA A 82 -4.17 -8.21 11.14
CA ALA A 82 -4.19 -7.38 9.94
C ALA A 82 -2.78 -7.21 9.32
N ALA A 83 -1.74 -7.04 10.15
CA ALA A 83 -0.36 -7.00 9.68
C ALA A 83 0.07 -8.34 9.08
N SER A 84 -0.29 -9.46 9.71
CA SER A 84 0.02 -10.80 9.20
C SER A 84 -0.68 -11.09 7.87
N GLU A 85 -1.94 -10.70 7.73
CA GLU A 85 -2.70 -10.77 6.48
C GLU A 85 -2.01 -9.95 5.38
N PHE A 86 -1.66 -8.70 5.68
CA PHE A 86 -0.98 -7.82 4.72
C PHE A 86 0.34 -8.44 4.25
N LEU A 87 1.19 -8.89 5.17
CA LEU A 87 2.47 -9.53 4.82
C LEU A 87 2.25 -10.79 3.95
N LYS A 88 1.27 -11.63 4.28
CA LYS A 88 0.93 -12.80 3.45
C LYS A 88 0.54 -12.41 2.04
N THR A 89 -0.27 -11.37 1.88
CA THR A 89 -0.74 -10.91 0.55
C THR A 89 0.35 -10.21 -0.27
N LYS A 90 1.34 -9.58 0.39
CA LYS A 90 2.32 -8.70 -0.27
C LYS A 90 3.71 -9.30 -0.45
N LEU A 91 4.17 -10.14 0.48
CA LEU A 91 5.54 -10.72 0.47
C LEU A 91 5.57 -12.17 0.02
N LEU A 92 4.56 -12.97 0.39
CA LEU A 92 4.54 -14.37 0.01
C LEU A 92 3.97 -14.47 -1.40
N ARG A 93 4.82 -14.77 -2.38
CA ARG A 93 4.34 -15.35 -3.64
C ARG A 93 3.74 -16.70 -3.27
N VAL A 94 2.41 -16.78 -3.22
CA VAL A 94 1.74 -18.08 -3.30
C VAL A 94 1.94 -18.52 -4.74
N GLU A 95 2.94 -19.37 -4.97
CA GLU A 95 3.04 -20.11 -6.21
C GLU A 95 1.88 -21.13 -6.20
N ASP A 96 0.99 -21.00 -7.18
CA ASP A 96 -0.03 -22.02 -7.50
C ASP A 96 0.64 -23.24 -8.17
#